data_AF-A0A2I3T3U1-F1
#
_entry.id   AF-A0A2I3T3U1-F1
#
_cell.length_a   1.000
_cell.length_b   1.000
_cell.length_c   1.000
_cell.angle_alpha   90.00
_cell.angle_beta   90.00
_cell.angle_gamma   90.00
#
_symmetry.space_group_name_H-M   'P 1'
#
loop_
_entity.id
_entity.type
_entity.pdbx_description
1 polymer ?
#
loop_
_entity_poly.entity_id
_entity_poly.type
_entity_poly.pdbx_seq_one_letter_code
_entity_poly.pdbx_strand_id
1 'polypeptide(L)'
;MLRRRGSPGMGVHVGAALGALWFCLTGALEVQVPEDPVVALVGTDATLRCSFSPEPGFSLAQLNLIWQLTDTKQLVHSFAEGQDQGSAYANRTALFPDLLAQGNASLRLQRVRVADEGSFTCFVSIRDFGSAAVSLQVAAPYSKPSMTLEPNKDLRPGDMVTITCSSYRGYPEAEVFWQDGQGVPLTGNVTTSQMANEQGLFDVHSILRVVLGANGTYSCLVRNPVLQQDAHSSPNFLSFPPAKQVWPTLEPLACILLRAALCHVKHSGIQTFSPPAGLSRT
;
A
#
# COMPACT_ATOMS: atom_id res chain seq x y z
N MET A 1 35.80 87.45 33.95
CA MET A 1 35.24 86.25 34.61
C MET A 1 34.31 85.54 33.63
N LEU A 2 34.32 84.19 33.68
CA LEU A 2 33.55 83.19 32.90
C LEU A 2 32.06 83.58 32.68
N ARG A 3 31.29 83.12 31.66
CA ARG A 3 31.14 81.74 31.14
C ARG A 3 30.23 81.70 29.87
N ARG A 4 30.55 80.73 28.99
CA ARG A 4 29.85 80.12 27.82
C ARG A 4 28.31 80.15 27.73
N ARG A 5 27.79 80.15 26.50
CA ARG A 5 26.89 79.07 25.96
C ARG A 5 26.86 79.08 24.43
N GLY A 6 26.74 77.92 23.79
CA GLY A 6 26.83 77.76 22.34
C GLY A 6 25.75 76.89 21.69
N SER A 7 25.96 76.67 20.38
CA SER A 7 25.29 75.75 19.43
C SER A 7 23.91 76.15 18.87
N PRO A 8 23.39 75.51 17.79
CA PRO A 8 23.92 75.18 16.44
C PRO A 8 22.95 75.72 15.34
N GLY A 9 23.21 75.75 14.02
CA GLY A 9 23.48 74.67 13.06
C GLY A 9 22.44 74.74 11.90
N MET A 10 22.93 74.93 10.67
CA MET A 10 22.17 75.05 9.42
C MET A 10 21.42 73.77 9.03
N GLY A 11 20.19 73.90 8.55
CA GLY A 11 19.48 72.87 7.78
C GLY A 11 19.44 73.24 6.30
N VAL A 12 20.01 72.39 5.44
CA VAL A 12 19.94 72.48 3.98
C VAL A 12 18.91 71.46 3.51
N HIS A 13 17.87 71.90 2.81
CA HIS A 13 16.87 71.03 2.20
C HIS A 13 17.41 70.41 0.91
N VAL A 14 17.48 69.08 0.86
CA VAL A 14 17.74 68.31 -0.35
C VAL A 14 16.40 67.75 -0.83
N GLY A 15 15.89 68.26 -1.96
CA GLY A 15 14.71 67.72 -2.62
C GLY A 15 15.08 66.51 -3.48
N ALA A 16 14.54 65.34 -3.16
CA ALA A 16 14.70 64.13 -3.96
C ALA A 16 13.62 64.09 -5.05
N ALA A 17 14.04 64.06 -6.32
CA ALA A 17 13.17 63.80 -7.46
C ALA A 17 12.90 62.29 -7.56
N LEU A 18 11.65 61.88 -7.35
CA LEU A 18 11.20 60.50 -7.54
C LEU A 18 10.91 60.28 -9.03
N GLY A 19 11.85 59.65 -9.74
CA GLY A 19 11.62 59.10 -11.07
C GLY A 19 10.68 57.90 -10.98
N ALA A 20 9.50 57.99 -11.59
CA ALA A 20 8.61 56.87 -11.75
C ALA A 20 9.22 55.87 -12.75
N LEU A 21 9.79 54.78 -12.23
CA LEU A 21 10.12 53.58 -13.00
C LEU A 21 8.81 52.96 -13.47
N TRP A 22 8.44 53.24 -14.72
CA TRP A 22 7.36 52.54 -15.41
C TRP A 22 7.87 51.11 -15.66
N PHE A 23 7.63 50.20 -14.72
CA PHE A 23 7.76 48.78 -14.98
C PHE A 23 6.75 48.43 -16.07
N CYS A 24 7.23 48.19 -17.30
CA CYS A 24 6.47 47.42 -18.27
C CYS A 24 6.25 46.03 -17.65
N LEU A 25 5.12 45.83 -17.00
CA LEU A 25 4.60 44.51 -16.71
C LEU A 25 4.26 43.87 -18.04
N THR A 26 5.21 43.17 -18.65
CA THR A 26 4.91 42.13 -19.63
C THR A 26 4.06 41.09 -18.91
N GLY A 27 2.78 41.00 -19.23
CA GLY A 27 1.89 40.02 -18.63
C GLY A 27 2.41 38.61 -18.91
N ALA A 28 2.46 37.77 -17.89
CA ALA A 28 2.62 36.33 -18.05
C ALA A 28 1.25 35.69 -17.94
N LEU A 29 0.95 34.70 -18.79
CA LEU A 29 -0.30 33.96 -18.66
C LEU A 29 -0.21 33.06 -17.42
N GLU A 30 -1.17 33.20 -16.51
CA GLU A 30 -1.25 32.34 -15.34
C GLU A 30 -1.91 31.00 -15.68
N VAL A 31 -1.23 29.90 -15.34
CA VAL A 31 -1.73 28.54 -15.49
C VAL A 31 -1.93 27.93 -14.11
N GLN A 32 -3.13 27.40 -13.88
CA GLN A 32 -3.57 26.85 -12.62
C GLN A 32 -3.53 25.33 -12.67
N VAL A 33 -2.86 24.71 -11.70
CA VAL A 33 -2.74 23.27 -11.53
C VAL A 33 -2.91 22.90 -10.04
N PRO A 34 -3.29 21.65 -9.72
CA PRO A 34 -3.28 21.18 -8.35
C PRO A 34 -1.87 21.20 -7.74
N GLU A 35 -1.74 21.57 -6.47
CA GLU A 35 -0.48 21.46 -5.71
C GLU A 35 -0.18 20.00 -5.35
N ASP A 36 -1.22 19.25 -4.96
CA ASP A 36 -1.12 17.84 -4.63
C ASP A 36 -1.04 16.94 -5.89
N PRO A 37 -0.31 15.82 -5.83
CA PRO A 37 -0.24 14.88 -6.93
C PRO A 37 -1.61 14.26 -7.22
N VAL A 38 -1.88 14.02 -8.50
CA VAL A 38 -3.04 13.26 -8.93
C VAL A 38 -2.75 11.78 -8.69
N VAL A 39 -3.46 11.16 -7.74
CA VAL A 39 -3.35 9.72 -7.50
C VAL A 39 -4.27 8.96 -8.46
N ALA A 40 -3.69 8.03 -9.22
CA ALA A 40 -4.43 7.22 -10.19
C ALA A 40 -4.18 5.72 -9.99
N LEU A 41 -5.25 4.92 -10.14
CA LEU A 41 -5.16 3.47 -10.07
C LEU A 41 -4.68 2.90 -11.41
N VAL A 42 -3.80 1.89 -11.34
CA VAL A 42 -3.39 1.15 -12.54
C VAL A 42 -4.61 0.59 -13.26
N GLY A 43 -4.66 0.81 -14.58
CA GLY A 43 -5.73 0.37 -15.46
C GLY A 43 -6.94 1.31 -15.55
N THR A 44 -7.05 2.31 -14.66
CA THR A 44 -8.11 3.32 -14.75
C THR A 44 -7.68 4.52 -15.59
N ASP A 45 -8.60 5.45 -15.82
CA ASP A 45 -8.29 6.73 -16.45
C ASP A 45 -7.96 7.77 -15.38
N ALA A 46 -7.05 8.69 -15.69
CA ALA A 46 -6.71 9.84 -14.86
C ALA A 46 -6.95 11.15 -15.63
N THR A 47 -7.24 12.22 -14.91
CA THR A 47 -7.34 13.57 -15.50
C THR A 47 -6.31 14.47 -14.84
N LEU A 48 -5.32 14.89 -15.63
CA LEU A 48 -4.30 15.86 -15.22
C LEU A 48 -4.90 17.25 -15.44
N ARG A 49 -5.23 17.93 -14.33
CA ARG A 49 -5.92 19.22 -14.38
C ARG A 49 -4.95 20.33 -14.76
N CYS A 50 -5.34 21.11 -15.75
CA CYS A 50 -4.68 22.34 -16.14
C CYS A 50 -5.77 23.33 -16.56
N SER A 51 -5.75 24.54 -16.01
CA SER A 51 -6.66 25.60 -16.42
C SER A 51 -5.96 26.94 -16.61
N PHE A 52 -6.54 27.77 -17.45
CA PHE A 52 -6.12 29.15 -17.69
C PHE A 52 -7.36 30.04 -17.71
N SER A 53 -7.19 31.34 -17.50
CA SER A 53 -8.28 32.31 -17.55
C SER A 53 -8.30 32.98 -18.94
N PRO A 54 -9.28 32.68 -19.81
CA PRO A 54 -9.37 33.31 -21.12
C PRO A 54 -9.86 34.76 -21.02
N GLU A 55 -9.19 35.67 -21.72
CA GLU A 55 -9.61 37.07 -21.85
C GLU A 55 -10.84 37.23 -22.76
N PRO A 56 -11.61 38.32 -22.63
CA PRO A 56 -12.72 38.62 -23.54
C PRO A 56 -12.28 38.63 -25.01
N GLY A 57 -13.02 37.92 -25.87
CA GLY A 57 -12.67 37.79 -27.30
C GLY A 57 -11.66 36.67 -27.61
N PHE A 58 -11.33 35.83 -26.63
CA PHE A 58 -10.59 34.58 -26.85
C PHE A 58 -11.28 33.68 -27.87
N SER A 59 -10.49 33.08 -28.75
CA SER A 59 -10.91 32.04 -29.68
C SER A 59 -9.88 30.92 -29.72
N LEU A 60 -10.35 29.69 -29.96
CA LEU A 60 -9.47 28.51 -30.01
C LEU A 60 -8.41 28.58 -31.11
N ALA A 61 -8.62 29.37 -32.16
CA ALA A 61 -7.61 29.61 -33.20
C ALA A 61 -6.35 30.30 -32.66
N GLN A 62 -6.44 31.01 -31.53
CA GLN A 62 -5.32 31.67 -30.87
C GLN A 62 -4.60 30.75 -29.87
N LEU A 63 -5.19 29.61 -29.50
CA LEU A 63 -4.66 28.72 -28.48
C LEU A 63 -3.61 27.78 -29.07
N ASN A 64 -2.43 27.76 -28.45
CA ASN A 64 -1.45 26.69 -28.59
C ASN A 64 -1.26 26.03 -27.22
N LEU A 65 -1.69 24.77 -27.10
CA LEU A 65 -1.62 23.96 -25.89
C LEU A 65 -0.72 22.77 -26.15
N ILE A 66 0.27 22.57 -25.27
CA ILE A 66 1.19 21.44 -25.32
C ILE A 66 1.23 20.77 -23.96
N TRP A 67 1.00 19.47 -23.95
CA TRP A 67 1.34 18.59 -22.84
C TRP A 67 2.64 17.85 -23.19
N GLN A 68 3.60 17.87 -22.27
CA GLN A 68 4.83 17.09 -22.40
C GLN A 68 5.25 16.46 -21.08
N LEU A 69 6.05 15.39 -21.15
CA LEU A 69 6.74 14.87 -19.98
C LEU A 69 7.74 15.91 -19.48
N THR A 70 7.69 16.20 -18.18
CA THR A 70 8.53 17.24 -17.57
C THR A 70 10.01 16.91 -17.71
N ASP A 71 10.40 15.64 -17.55
CA ASP A 71 11.80 15.25 -17.50
C ASP A 71 12.41 15.09 -18.91
N THR A 72 11.76 14.31 -19.77
CA THR A 72 12.27 13.99 -21.12
C THR A 72 11.89 15.01 -22.18
N LYS A 73 10.98 15.95 -21.87
CA LYS A 73 10.38 16.89 -22.82
C LYS A 73 9.68 16.21 -24.01
N GLN A 74 9.34 14.93 -23.86
CA GLN A 74 8.60 14.20 -24.88
C GLN A 74 7.17 14.75 -24.99
N LEU A 75 6.75 15.04 -26.22
CA LEU A 75 5.38 15.45 -26.51
C LEU A 75 4.39 14.34 -26.08
N VAL A 76 3.33 14.73 -25.36
CA VAL A 76 2.27 13.84 -24.89
C VAL A 76 0.97 14.09 -25.67
N HIS A 77 0.61 15.35 -25.86
CA HIS A 77 -0.58 15.77 -26.59
C HIS A 77 -0.46 17.24 -26.99
N SER A 78 -1.07 17.66 -28.11
CA SER A 78 -1.07 19.07 -28.50
C SER A 78 -2.36 19.51 -29.19
N PHE A 79 -2.66 20.80 -29.05
CA PHE A 79 -3.75 21.49 -29.74
C PHE A 79 -3.21 22.80 -30.30
N ALA A 80 -3.44 23.03 -31.59
CA ALA A 80 -2.95 24.21 -32.31
C ALA A 80 -3.86 24.49 -33.51
N GLU A 81 -3.89 25.75 -33.96
CA GLU A 81 -4.65 26.18 -35.15
C GLU A 81 -6.16 25.87 -35.04
N GLY A 82 -6.69 25.87 -33.81
CA GLY A 82 -8.09 25.51 -33.55
C GLY A 82 -8.41 24.02 -33.69
N GLN A 83 -7.40 23.16 -33.81
CA GLN A 83 -7.56 21.73 -34.00
C GLN A 83 -6.74 20.91 -32.99
N ASP A 84 -7.33 19.81 -32.53
CA ASP A 84 -6.64 18.78 -31.77
C ASP A 84 -5.69 18.00 -32.70
N GLN A 85 -4.39 18.08 -32.40
CA GLN A 85 -3.33 17.41 -33.17
C GLN A 85 -3.16 15.94 -32.75
N GLY A 86 -3.80 15.54 -31.65
CA GLY A 86 -3.87 14.17 -31.18
C GLY A 86 -2.76 13.76 -30.21
N SER A 87 -2.74 12.45 -29.95
CA SER A 87 -1.89 11.84 -28.94
C SER A 87 -0.54 11.42 -29.51
N ALA A 88 0.55 11.90 -28.91
CA ALA A 88 1.90 11.36 -29.11
C ALA A 88 2.27 10.30 -28.06
N TYR A 89 1.34 9.99 -27.15
CA TYR A 89 1.54 9.10 -26.01
C TYR A 89 0.71 7.81 -26.15
N ALA A 90 1.08 7.02 -27.17
CA ALA A 90 0.50 5.71 -27.47
C ALA A 90 -1.03 5.70 -27.68
N ASN A 91 -1.62 6.79 -28.18
CA ASN A 91 -3.07 6.94 -28.37
C ASN A 91 -3.89 6.71 -27.09
N ARG A 92 -3.35 7.14 -25.96
CA ARG A 92 -4.00 7.01 -24.64
C ARG A 92 -4.38 8.37 -24.06
N THR A 93 -4.20 9.45 -24.79
CA THR A 93 -4.47 10.81 -24.28
C THR A 93 -5.56 11.50 -25.08
N ALA A 94 -6.37 12.30 -24.39
CA ALA A 94 -7.44 13.09 -24.98
C ALA A 94 -7.59 14.42 -24.22
N LEU A 95 -7.92 15.49 -24.95
CA LEU A 95 -8.35 16.76 -24.37
C LEU A 95 -9.86 16.78 -24.17
N PHE A 96 -10.37 17.92 -23.68
CA PHE A 96 -11.80 18.20 -23.57
C PHE A 96 -12.16 19.38 -24.50
N PRO A 97 -12.36 19.14 -25.82
CA PRO A 97 -12.52 20.21 -26.81
C PRO A 97 -13.60 21.24 -26.46
N ASP A 98 -14.74 20.77 -25.95
CA ASP A 98 -15.88 21.61 -25.58
C ASP A 98 -15.60 22.54 -24.37
N LEU A 99 -14.58 22.20 -23.57
CA LEU A 99 -14.20 22.95 -22.37
C LEU A 99 -12.95 23.81 -22.57
N LEU A 100 -12.20 23.63 -23.66
CA LEU A 100 -11.00 24.45 -23.96
C LEU A 100 -11.36 25.94 -24.09
N ALA A 101 -12.51 26.26 -24.71
CA ALA A 101 -13.00 27.63 -24.84
C ALA A 101 -13.28 28.31 -23.49
N GLN A 102 -13.50 27.50 -22.44
CA GLN A 102 -13.79 27.92 -21.07
C GLN A 102 -12.52 27.93 -20.19
N GLY A 103 -11.35 27.71 -20.78
CA GLY A 103 -10.08 27.69 -20.06
C GLY A 103 -9.64 26.32 -19.53
N ASN A 104 -10.36 25.24 -19.84
CA ASN A 104 -9.99 23.90 -19.37
C ASN A 104 -9.02 23.23 -20.34
N ALA A 105 -7.74 23.23 -20.00
CA ALA A 105 -6.65 22.60 -20.73
C ALA A 105 -6.28 21.20 -20.17
N SER A 106 -7.18 20.57 -19.41
CA SER A 106 -6.90 19.29 -18.75
C SER A 106 -6.68 18.16 -19.75
N LEU A 107 -5.83 17.20 -19.38
CA LEU A 107 -5.53 16.02 -20.17
C LEU A 107 -6.11 14.78 -19.51
N ARG A 108 -6.90 14.00 -20.25
CA ARG A 108 -7.30 12.65 -19.85
C ARG A 108 -6.27 11.65 -20.33
N LEU A 109 -5.69 10.88 -19.42
CA LEU A 109 -4.82 9.74 -19.70
C LEU A 109 -5.58 8.44 -19.43
N GLN A 110 -5.67 7.57 -20.43
CA GLN A 110 -6.43 6.33 -20.39
C GLN A 110 -5.57 5.13 -19.99
N ARG A 111 -6.16 4.20 -19.22
CA ARG A 111 -5.54 2.92 -18.83
C ARG A 111 -4.15 3.08 -18.21
N VAL A 112 -4.05 3.90 -17.16
CA VAL A 112 -2.81 4.26 -16.47
C VAL A 112 -1.93 3.03 -16.15
N ARG A 113 -0.62 3.19 -16.31
CA ARG A 113 0.41 2.18 -16.07
C ARG A 113 1.42 2.74 -15.09
N VAL A 114 2.16 1.86 -14.42
CA VAL A 114 3.26 2.24 -13.53
C VAL A 114 4.27 3.16 -14.24
N ALA A 115 4.61 2.86 -15.50
CA ALA A 115 5.54 3.65 -16.29
C ALA A 115 5.05 5.06 -16.65
N ASP A 116 3.77 5.38 -16.43
CA ASP A 116 3.26 6.74 -16.63
C ASP A 116 3.50 7.64 -15.41
N GLU A 117 3.89 7.07 -14.26
CA GLU A 117 4.19 7.84 -13.04
C GLU A 117 5.29 8.87 -13.29
N GLY A 118 5.06 10.10 -12.82
CA GLY A 118 6.00 11.20 -13.01
C GLY A 118 5.29 12.53 -13.21
N SER A 119 6.04 13.51 -13.71
CA SER A 119 5.56 14.87 -13.89
C SER A 119 5.26 15.16 -15.36
N PHE A 120 4.13 15.83 -15.59
CA PHE A 120 3.65 16.29 -16.88
C PHE A 120 3.52 17.81 -16.84
N THR A 121 4.11 18.52 -17.80
CA THR A 121 3.99 19.98 -17.87
C THR A 121 2.96 20.38 -18.92
N CYS A 122 2.01 21.21 -18.50
CA CYS A 122 1.03 21.87 -19.35
C CYS A 122 1.57 23.24 -19.77
N PHE A 123 1.66 23.48 -21.07
CA PHE A 123 2.06 24.75 -21.66
C PHE A 123 0.86 25.36 -22.38
N VAL A 124 0.52 26.58 -22.01
CA VAL A 124 -0.56 27.34 -22.63
C VAL A 124 0.05 28.61 -23.21
N SER A 125 -0.15 28.80 -24.50
CA SER A 125 0.27 30.01 -25.21
C SER A 125 -0.92 30.57 -25.98
N ILE A 126 -1.19 31.85 -25.78
CA ILE A 126 -2.23 32.59 -26.51
C ILE A 126 -1.55 33.83 -27.12
N ARG A 127 -1.57 34.95 -26.40
CA ARG A 127 -0.72 36.12 -26.67
C ARG A 127 0.53 36.08 -25.81
N ASP A 128 0.31 35.81 -24.53
CA ASP A 128 1.33 35.53 -23.54
C ASP A 128 1.47 34.01 -23.33
N PHE A 129 2.50 33.63 -22.59
CA PHE A 129 2.86 32.25 -22.33
C PHE A 129 2.79 31.93 -20.84
N GLY A 130 2.31 30.73 -20.52
CA GLY A 130 2.23 30.21 -19.17
C GLY A 130 2.45 28.70 -19.16
N SER A 131 3.00 28.20 -18.06
CA SER A 131 3.19 26.76 -17.90
C SER A 131 3.19 26.34 -16.44
N ALA A 132 2.67 25.15 -16.17
CA ALA A 132 2.72 24.57 -14.85
C ALA A 132 2.80 23.04 -14.93
N ALA A 133 3.46 22.44 -13.93
CA ALA A 133 3.68 21.00 -13.87
C ALA A 133 2.63 20.33 -12.98
N VAL A 134 2.17 19.17 -13.41
CA VAL A 134 1.23 18.30 -12.69
C VAL A 134 1.94 16.98 -12.42
N SER A 135 1.95 16.55 -11.16
CA SER A 135 2.50 15.26 -10.77
C SER A 135 1.41 14.19 -10.81
N LEU A 136 1.69 13.08 -11.50
CA LEU A 136 0.88 11.87 -11.49
C LEU A 136 1.56 10.86 -10.57
N GLN A 137 0.85 10.43 -9.53
CA GLN A 137 1.27 9.34 -8.66
C GLN A 137 0.42 8.10 -8.98
N VAL A 138 1.08 6.97 -9.21
CA VAL A 138 0.38 5.74 -9.59
C VAL A 138 0.27 4.83 -8.37
N ALA A 139 -0.86 4.14 -8.25
CA ALA A 139 -1.05 3.15 -7.20
C ALA A 139 -1.80 1.92 -7.70
N ALA A 140 -1.53 0.78 -7.06
CA ALA A 140 -2.29 -0.44 -7.25
C ALA A 140 -2.50 -1.12 -5.90
N PRO A 141 -3.73 -1.52 -5.55
CA PRO A 141 -3.99 -2.22 -4.30
C PRO A 141 -3.35 -3.61 -4.33
N TYR A 142 -2.78 -3.99 -3.21
CA TYR A 142 -2.27 -5.34 -3.01
C TYR A 142 -3.41 -6.36 -2.92
N SER A 143 -3.21 -7.54 -3.49
CA SER A 143 -4.16 -8.64 -3.31
C SER A 143 -4.20 -9.12 -1.86
N LYS A 144 -5.31 -9.73 -1.46
CA LYS A 144 -5.47 -10.27 -0.10
C LYS A 144 -4.30 -11.23 0.22
N PRO A 145 -3.52 -11.01 1.29
CA PRO A 145 -2.38 -11.84 1.61
C PRO A 145 -2.75 -13.30 1.82
N SER A 146 -2.04 -14.18 1.13
CA SER A 146 -2.08 -15.62 1.33
C SER A 146 -0.99 -16.04 2.30
N MET A 147 -1.37 -16.87 3.27
CA MET A 147 -0.49 -17.33 4.34
C MET A 147 -0.17 -18.82 4.13
N THR A 148 1.10 -19.20 4.27
CA THR A 148 1.53 -20.60 4.31
C THR A 148 2.38 -20.86 5.56
N LEU A 149 2.45 -22.11 5.98
CA LEU A 149 3.12 -22.54 7.20
C LEU A 149 3.99 -23.77 6.90
N GLU A 150 5.23 -23.77 7.38
CA GLU A 150 6.14 -24.90 7.25
C GLU A 150 6.94 -25.14 8.55
N PRO A 151 6.93 -26.37 9.10
CA PRO A 151 6.08 -27.50 8.73
C PRO A 151 4.58 -27.25 9.01
N ASN A 152 3.68 -27.94 8.30
CA ASN A 152 2.22 -27.79 8.45
C ASN A 152 1.49 -28.98 9.11
N LYS A 153 2.23 -29.98 9.59
CA LYS A 153 1.70 -31.20 10.22
C LYS A 153 2.38 -31.45 11.56
N ASP A 154 1.66 -32.14 12.44
CA ASP A 154 2.15 -32.64 13.73
C ASP A 154 2.74 -31.57 14.67
N LEU A 155 2.28 -30.33 14.50
CA LEU A 155 2.77 -29.16 15.22
C LEU A 155 2.43 -29.23 16.71
N ARG A 156 3.41 -28.87 17.52
CA ARG A 156 3.30 -28.75 18.97
C ARG A 156 3.74 -27.36 19.42
N PRO A 157 3.20 -26.86 20.54
CA PRO A 157 3.76 -25.68 21.18
C PRO A 157 5.24 -25.90 21.47
N GLY A 158 6.08 -24.90 21.13
CA GLY A 158 7.54 -25.01 21.20
C GLY A 158 8.22 -25.37 19.88
N ASP A 159 7.48 -25.79 18.85
CA ASP A 159 8.06 -26.05 17.53
C ASP A 159 8.45 -24.75 16.82
N MET A 160 9.58 -24.78 16.13
CA MET A 160 10.01 -23.68 15.26
C MET A 160 9.34 -23.83 13.89
N VAL A 161 8.58 -22.81 13.49
CA VAL A 161 7.89 -22.77 12.20
C VAL A 161 8.29 -21.55 11.39
N THR A 162 8.09 -21.66 10.09
CA THR A 162 8.22 -20.59 9.13
C THR A 162 6.84 -20.26 8.58
N ILE A 163 6.41 -19.02 8.76
CA ILE A 163 5.15 -18.50 8.24
C ILE A 163 5.47 -17.57 7.07
N THR A 164 4.93 -17.85 5.90
CA THR A 164 5.14 -17.02 4.71
C THR A 164 3.85 -16.29 4.36
N CYS A 165 3.93 -14.98 4.28
CA CYS A 165 2.89 -14.07 3.80
C CYS A 165 3.23 -13.64 2.38
N SER A 166 2.34 -13.94 1.43
CA SER A 166 2.50 -13.53 0.04
C SER A 166 1.33 -12.66 -0.41
N SER A 167 1.62 -11.51 -1.01
CA SER A 167 0.63 -10.62 -1.60
C SER A 167 1.15 -10.08 -2.92
N TYR A 168 0.27 -9.97 -3.91
CA TYR A 168 0.66 -9.81 -5.30
C TYR A 168 0.09 -8.55 -5.93
N ARG A 169 0.80 -8.06 -6.95
CA ARG A 169 0.37 -7.03 -7.93
C ARG A 169 -0.01 -5.68 -7.34
N GLY A 170 0.69 -5.22 -6.29
CA GLY A 170 0.50 -3.87 -5.73
C GLY A 170 1.55 -2.86 -6.20
N TYR A 171 1.30 -1.57 -6.00
CA TYR A 171 2.24 -0.50 -6.31
C TYR A 171 1.92 0.77 -5.49
N PRO A 172 2.91 1.52 -4.97
CA PRO A 172 4.36 1.25 -4.99
C PRO A 172 4.72 0.12 -3.99
N GLU A 173 6.00 0.01 -3.60
CA GLU A 173 6.43 -0.93 -2.54
C GLU A 173 5.57 -0.82 -1.27
N ALA A 174 5.23 -1.98 -0.69
CA ALA A 174 4.39 -2.07 0.49
C ALA A 174 5.17 -1.88 1.79
N GLU A 175 4.43 -1.48 2.82
CA GLU A 175 4.81 -1.67 4.20
C GLU A 175 4.19 -2.98 4.73
N VAL A 176 5.01 -3.87 5.29
CA VAL A 176 4.55 -5.16 5.78
C VAL A 176 4.67 -5.24 7.30
N PHE A 177 3.56 -5.58 7.95
CA PHE A 177 3.48 -5.69 9.40
C PHE A 177 3.02 -7.08 9.80
N TRP A 178 3.71 -7.64 10.80
CA TRP A 178 3.33 -8.89 11.44
C TRP A 178 2.82 -8.60 12.83
N GLN A 179 1.75 -9.29 13.23
CA GLN A 179 1.20 -9.17 14.57
C GLN A 179 0.68 -10.53 15.06
N ASP A 180 0.71 -10.71 16.38
CA ASP A 180 0.08 -11.88 17.01
C ASP A 180 -1.44 -11.70 17.18
N GLY A 181 -2.11 -12.68 17.80
CA GLY A 181 -3.54 -12.67 18.06
C GLY A 181 -4.01 -11.60 19.05
N GLN A 182 -3.07 -10.95 19.76
CA GLN A 182 -3.36 -9.82 20.66
C GLN A 182 -3.06 -8.47 20.00
N GLY A 183 -2.64 -8.46 18.73
CA GLY A 183 -2.25 -7.26 18.00
C GLY A 183 -0.86 -6.75 18.37
N VAL A 184 -0.03 -7.55 19.05
CA VAL A 184 1.33 -7.17 19.39
C VAL A 184 2.21 -7.33 18.15
N PRO A 185 2.98 -6.29 17.76
CA PRO A 185 3.83 -6.35 16.58
C PRO A 185 4.97 -7.35 16.76
N LEU A 186 5.17 -8.20 15.75
CA LEU A 186 6.23 -9.21 15.69
C LEU A 186 7.32 -8.75 14.72
N THR A 187 8.46 -8.30 15.24
CA THR A 187 9.58 -7.80 14.43
C THR A 187 10.78 -8.74 14.39
N GLY A 188 10.83 -9.75 15.29
CA GLY A 188 11.94 -10.70 15.37
C GLY A 188 11.93 -11.72 14.23
N ASN A 189 13.08 -11.92 13.60
CA ASN A 189 13.31 -12.92 12.54
C ASN A 189 12.31 -12.84 11.36
N VAL A 190 11.97 -11.61 10.97
CA VAL A 190 11.19 -11.34 9.76
C VAL A 190 12.13 -11.03 8.59
N THR A 191 11.87 -11.63 7.44
CA THR A 191 12.57 -11.32 6.18
C THR A 191 11.52 -11.00 5.12
N THR A 192 11.56 -9.78 4.58
CA THR A 192 10.63 -9.34 3.53
C THR A 192 11.40 -9.09 2.24
N SER A 193 10.91 -9.65 1.14
CA SER A 193 11.35 -9.36 -0.22
C SER A 193 10.18 -8.82 -1.04
N GLN A 194 10.48 -7.88 -1.93
CA GLN A 194 9.53 -7.31 -2.87
C GLN A 194 10.15 -7.33 -4.26
N MET A 195 9.45 -7.88 -5.25
CA MET A 195 9.95 -8.01 -6.61
C MET A 195 8.96 -7.40 -7.58
N ALA A 196 9.43 -6.52 -8.45
CA ALA A 196 8.62 -5.95 -9.51
C ALA A 196 8.49 -6.92 -10.69
N ASN A 197 7.29 -7.03 -11.24
CA ASN A 197 7.02 -7.77 -12.47
C ASN A 197 7.27 -6.89 -13.71
N GLU A 198 7.02 -7.44 -14.90
CA GLU A 198 7.21 -6.74 -16.18
C GLU A 198 6.35 -5.47 -16.33
N GLN A 199 5.22 -5.39 -15.62
CA GLN A 199 4.36 -4.20 -15.59
C GLN A 199 4.79 -3.18 -14.52
N GLY A 200 5.84 -3.46 -13.75
CA GLY A 200 6.33 -2.64 -12.64
C GLY A 200 5.56 -2.83 -11.33
N LEU A 201 4.61 -3.77 -11.26
CA LEU A 201 3.87 -4.05 -10.03
C LEU A 201 4.68 -4.97 -9.11
N PHE A 202 4.62 -4.75 -7.81
CA PHE A 202 5.33 -5.51 -6.79
C PHE A 202 4.55 -6.72 -6.29
N ASP A 203 5.27 -7.83 -6.21
CA ASP A 203 4.89 -9.02 -5.46
C ASP A 203 5.70 -9.06 -4.16
N VAL A 204 5.00 -9.18 -3.05
CA VAL A 204 5.53 -9.14 -1.68
C VAL A 204 5.60 -10.56 -1.14
N HIS A 205 6.75 -10.95 -0.63
CA HIS A 205 6.96 -12.18 0.12
C HIS A 205 7.62 -11.84 1.46
N SER A 206 6.89 -12.03 2.56
CA SER A 206 7.41 -11.83 3.91
C SER A 206 7.41 -13.13 4.67
N ILE A 207 8.52 -13.43 5.35
CA ILE A 207 8.77 -14.70 6.03
C ILE A 207 9.02 -14.40 7.50
N LEU A 208 8.18 -14.94 8.38
CA LEU A 208 8.33 -14.87 9.83
C LEU A 208 8.78 -16.25 10.36
N ARG A 209 9.89 -16.28 11.09
CA ARG A 209 10.35 -17.49 11.80
C ARG A 209 10.07 -17.35 13.29
N VAL A 210 9.18 -18.20 13.80
CA VAL A 210 8.66 -18.08 15.18
C VAL A 210 8.54 -19.45 15.84
N VAL A 211 8.64 -19.45 17.17
CA VAL A 211 8.33 -20.62 18.00
C VAL A 211 6.85 -20.59 18.35
N LEU A 212 6.13 -21.68 18.08
CA LEU A 212 4.69 -21.73 18.29
C LEU A 212 4.30 -21.63 19.77
N GLY A 213 3.44 -20.67 20.08
CA GLY A 213 2.74 -20.60 21.36
C GLY A 213 1.48 -21.48 21.37
N ALA A 214 1.02 -21.90 22.55
CA ALA A 214 -0.13 -22.82 22.69
C ALA A 214 -1.42 -22.33 22.02
N ASN A 215 -1.63 -21.01 21.93
CA ASN A 215 -2.78 -20.36 21.28
C ASN A 215 -2.33 -19.23 20.32
N GLY A 216 -1.14 -19.36 19.72
CA GLY A 216 -0.57 -18.32 18.86
C GLY A 216 -1.36 -18.13 17.57
N THR A 217 -2.13 -17.05 17.46
CA THR A 217 -2.62 -16.57 16.16
C THR A 217 -1.59 -15.61 15.58
N TYR A 218 -1.37 -15.68 14.27
CA TYR A 218 -0.45 -14.79 13.56
C TYR A 218 -1.18 -14.17 12.38
N SER A 219 -0.96 -12.89 12.16
CA SER A 219 -1.52 -12.19 11.01
C SER A 219 -0.49 -11.29 10.36
N CYS A 220 -0.66 -11.13 9.05
CA CYS A 220 0.16 -10.31 8.19
C CYS A 220 -0.72 -9.21 7.58
N LEU A 221 -0.23 -7.97 7.65
CA LEU A 221 -0.84 -6.79 7.07
C LEU A 221 0.11 -6.23 6.03
N VAL A 222 -0.41 -6.07 4.80
CA VAL A 222 0.31 -5.43 3.69
C VAL A 222 -0.38 -4.11 3.41
N ARG A 223 0.32 -3.00 3.68
CA ARG A 223 -0.18 -1.63 3.53
C ARG A 223 0.36 -1.00 2.27
N ASN A 224 -0.54 -0.41 1.49
CA ASN A 224 -0.18 0.48 0.40
C ASN A 224 -0.03 1.91 0.96
N PRO A 225 1.17 2.51 0.92
CA PRO A 225 1.41 3.82 1.55
C PRO A 225 0.74 4.99 0.80
N VAL A 226 0.44 4.84 -0.49
CA VAL A 226 -0.21 5.88 -1.30
C VAL A 226 -1.72 5.85 -1.12
N LEU A 227 -2.31 4.66 -1.16
CA LEU A 227 -3.75 4.48 -0.99
C LEU A 227 -4.20 4.50 0.47
N GLN A 228 -3.25 4.40 1.42
CA GLN A 228 -3.53 4.21 2.85
C GLN A 228 -4.51 3.05 3.07
N GLN A 229 -4.33 1.97 2.29
CA GLN A 229 -5.18 0.79 2.28
C GLN A 229 -4.42 -0.42 2.80
N ASP A 230 -5.06 -1.13 3.72
CA ASP A 230 -4.53 -2.34 4.33
C ASP A 230 -5.16 -3.60 3.73
N ALA A 231 -4.32 -4.54 3.31
CA ALA A 231 -4.73 -5.87 2.91
C ALA A 231 -4.37 -6.86 4.03
N HIS A 232 -5.39 -7.42 4.67
CA HIS A 232 -5.22 -8.34 5.80
C HIS A 232 -5.29 -9.81 5.36
N SER A 233 -4.40 -10.63 5.94
CA SER A 233 -4.56 -12.09 5.87
C SER A 233 -5.88 -12.54 6.50
N SER A 234 -6.37 -13.72 6.14
CA SER A 234 -7.58 -14.29 6.76
C SER A 234 -7.44 -14.41 8.30
N PRO A 235 -8.53 -14.15 9.07
CA PRO A 235 -8.51 -14.32 10.52
C PRO A 235 -8.19 -15.76 10.91
N ASN A 236 -7.45 -15.95 12.01
CA ASN A 236 -7.20 -17.25 12.66
C ASN A 236 -6.46 -18.28 11.80
N PHE A 237 -5.40 -17.86 11.09
CA PHE A 237 -4.61 -18.76 10.24
C PHE A 237 -4.07 -19.99 10.98
N LEU A 238 -3.63 -19.83 12.24
CA LEU A 238 -3.27 -20.95 13.13
C LEU A 238 -4.21 -20.93 14.33
N SER A 239 -5.06 -21.95 14.44
CA SER A 239 -5.75 -22.28 15.68
C SER A 239 -5.43 -23.72 16.03
N PHE A 240 -4.74 -23.93 17.15
CA PHE A 240 -4.63 -25.27 17.70
C PHE A 240 -6.03 -25.69 18.19
N PRO A 241 -6.49 -26.93 17.90
CA PRO A 241 -7.65 -27.45 18.59
C PRO A 241 -7.35 -27.44 20.10
N PRO A 242 -8.34 -27.12 20.97
CA PRO A 242 -8.12 -27.13 22.41
C PRO A 242 -7.51 -28.47 22.80
N ALA A 243 -6.39 -28.42 23.53
CA ALA A 243 -5.67 -29.62 23.97
C ALA A 243 -6.69 -30.60 24.56
N LYS A 244 -6.84 -31.79 23.95
CA LYS A 244 -7.64 -32.85 24.56
C LYS A 244 -6.96 -33.12 25.90
N GLN A 245 -7.64 -32.73 26.98
CA GLN A 245 -7.23 -33.05 28.34
C GLN A 245 -7.31 -34.57 28.46
N VAL A 246 -6.20 -35.26 28.21
CA VAL A 246 -6.07 -36.68 28.51
C VAL A 246 -5.90 -36.72 30.03
N TRP A 247 -7.03 -36.85 30.73
CA TRP A 247 -7.01 -37.22 32.13
C TRP A 247 -6.32 -38.59 32.19
N PRO A 248 -5.23 -38.76 32.95
CA PRO A 248 -4.72 -40.09 33.21
C PRO A 248 -5.87 -40.85 33.84
N THR A 249 -6.28 -41.96 33.23
CA THR A 249 -7.16 -42.94 33.87
C THR A 249 -6.40 -43.45 35.09
N LEU A 250 -6.52 -42.75 36.22
CA LEU A 250 -6.24 -43.30 37.53
C LEU A 250 -7.27 -44.40 37.71
N GLU A 251 -6.98 -45.61 37.23
CA GLU A 251 -7.77 -46.76 37.64
C GLU A 251 -7.72 -46.78 39.18
N PRO A 252 -8.86 -46.65 39.88
CA PRO A 252 -8.84 -46.63 41.32
C PRO A 252 -8.18 -47.92 41.82
N LEU A 253 -7.31 -47.83 42.82
CA LEU A 253 -6.64 -48.98 43.44
C LEU A 253 -7.63 -50.13 43.75
N ALA A 254 -8.88 -49.79 44.04
CA ALA A 254 -9.99 -50.73 44.17
C ALA A 254 -10.18 -51.67 42.97
N CYS A 255 -10.09 -51.17 41.72
CA CYS A 255 -10.19 -51.98 40.50
C CYS A 255 -8.99 -52.94 40.33
N ILE A 256 -7.78 -52.48 40.68
CA ILE A 256 -6.57 -53.33 40.66
C ILE A 256 -6.70 -54.44 41.71
N LEU A 257 -7.19 -54.11 42.92
CA LEU A 257 -7.41 -55.07 43.99
C LEU A 257 -8.55 -56.07 43.67
N LEU A 258 -9.63 -55.63 43.03
CA LEU A 258 -10.72 -56.51 42.56
C LEU A 258 -10.24 -57.49 41.50
N ARG A 259 -9.42 -57.04 40.54
CA ARG A 259 -8.82 -57.93 39.53
C ARG A 259 -7.85 -58.92 40.18
N ALA A 260 -7.06 -58.49 41.17
CA ALA A 260 -6.16 -59.37 41.91
C ALA A 260 -6.94 -60.43 42.74
N ALA A 261 -8.03 -60.02 43.41
CA ALA A 261 -8.89 -60.94 44.17
C ALA A 261 -9.58 -61.97 43.26
N LEU A 262 -10.09 -61.56 42.10
CA LEU A 262 -10.69 -62.46 41.11
C LEU A 262 -9.67 -63.47 40.55
N CYS A 263 -8.42 -63.05 40.31
CA CYS A 263 -7.35 -63.97 39.95
C CYS A 263 -7.04 -64.98 41.08
N HIS A 264 -7.06 -64.55 42.34
CA HIS A 264 -6.78 -65.43 43.48
C HIS A 264 -7.88 -66.48 43.68
N VAL A 265 -9.16 -66.10 43.52
CA VAL A 265 -10.30 -67.04 43.59
C VAL A 265 -10.24 -68.09 42.47
N LYS A 266 -9.84 -67.68 41.26
CA LYS A 266 -9.70 -68.60 40.13
C LYS A 266 -8.57 -69.61 40.32
N HIS A 267 -7.52 -69.24 41.06
CA HIS A 267 -6.40 -70.13 41.38
C HIS A 267 -6.66 -71.05 42.58
N SER A 268 -7.61 -70.69 43.46
CA SER A 268 -7.96 -71.47 44.66
C SER A 268 -9.16 -72.41 44.47
N GLY A 269 -9.89 -72.33 43.34
CA GLY A 269 -11.03 -73.20 43.01
C GLY A 269 -10.69 -74.56 42.36
N ILE A 270 -9.42 -74.95 42.25
CA ILE A 270 -9.02 -76.25 41.65
C ILE A 270 -8.56 -77.20 42.77
N GLN A 271 -9.48 -77.66 43.62
CA GLN A 271 -9.27 -78.86 44.45
C GLN A 271 -10.58 -79.68 44.56
N THR A 272 -10.59 -80.80 43.83
CA THR A 272 -11.17 -82.13 44.13
C THR A 272 -12.68 -82.28 44.42
N PHE A 273 -13.39 -83.12 43.66
CA PHE A 273 -13.67 -84.53 44.00
C PHE A 273 -14.50 -85.26 42.92
N SER A 274 -14.03 -86.46 42.55
CA SER A 274 -14.65 -87.51 41.69
C SER A 274 -15.94 -88.12 42.31
N PRO A 275 -16.70 -89.08 41.71
CA PRO A 275 -16.26 -90.48 41.51
C PRO A 275 -17.02 -91.23 40.35
N PRO A 276 -17.18 -92.58 40.31
CA PRO A 276 -16.50 -93.42 39.31
C PRO A 276 -17.40 -94.42 38.52
N ALA A 277 -16.72 -95.24 37.70
CA ALA A 277 -17.06 -96.60 37.26
C ALA A 277 -18.03 -96.81 36.07
N GLY A 278 -17.63 -97.69 35.14
CA GLY A 278 -18.58 -98.58 34.49
C GLY A 278 -18.38 -99.00 33.02
N LEU A 279 -17.39 -99.89 32.80
CA LEU A 279 -17.47 -101.13 31.99
C LEU A 279 -17.68 -101.19 30.44
N SER A 280 -16.91 -102.15 29.90
CA SER A 280 -17.07 -103.00 28.69
C SER A 280 -16.67 -102.35 27.37
N ARG A 281 -16.01 -102.99 26.40
CA ARG A 281 -15.65 -104.39 26.02
C ARG A 281 -14.58 -104.16 24.91
N THR A 282 -13.52 -104.90 24.66
CA THR A 282 -13.18 -106.33 24.60
C THR A 282 -11.66 -106.40 24.49
#